data_AF-A0A2D8LKW3-F1
#
_entry.id   AF-A0A2D8LKW3-F1
#
_cell.length_a   1.000
_cell.length_b   1.000
_cell.length_c   1.000
_cell.angle_alpha   90.00
_cell.angle_beta   90.00
_cell.angle_gamma   90.00
#
_symmetry.space_group_name_H-M   'P 1'
#
loop_
_entity.id
_entity.type
_entity.pdbx_description
1 polymer ?
#
loop_
_entity_poly.entity_id
_entity_poly.type
_entity_poly.pdbx_seq_one_letter_code
_entity_poly.pdbx_strand_id
1 'polypeptide(L)'
;MTQSSIQISAILSSIYNYPKVLIELEKKLKHFQVHSSFVEFTIPEITPYTLNVHFHKFSRSKKYRNIWYCRYYIYTQPGCLSFINKDLDYSHFDETVYNRICEIAHMESVMIKINS
;
A
#
# COMPACT_ATOMS: atom_id res chain seq x y z
N MET A 1 3.24 4.88 14.28
CA MET A 1 3.18 3.57 13.59
C MET A 1 1.94 2.86 14.10
N THR A 2 1.04 2.46 13.20
CA THR A 2 -0.16 1.68 13.55
C THR A 2 0.15 0.23 13.79
N GLN A 3 -0.81 -0.49 14.39
CA GLN A 3 -0.78 -1.94 14.50
C GLN A 3 -0.58 -2.61 13.12
N SER A 4 -1.30 -2.18 12.10
CA SER A 4 -1.16 -2.71 10.73
C SER A 4 0.24 -2.49 10.16
N SER A 5 0.84 -1.30 10.37
CA SER A 5 2.21 -1.03 9.93
C SER A 5 3.23 -1.98 10.59
N ILE A 6 3.02 -2.31 11.87
CA ILE A 6 3.85 -3.26 12.62
C ILE A 6 3.68 -4.68 12.07
N GLN A 7 2.44 -5.10 11.82
CA GLN A 7 2.13 -6.43 11.30
C GLN A 7 2.68 -6.63 9.88
N ILE A 8 2.51 -5.65 8.99
CA ILE A 8 3.13 -5.66 7.66
C ILE A 8 4.64 -5.78 7.80
N SER A 9 5.26 -4.99 8.68
CA SER A 9 6.71 -5.08 8.87
C SER A 9 7.17 -6.43 9.40
N ALA A 10 6.39 -7.07 10.27
CA ALA A 10 6.69 -8.42 10.76
C ALA A 10 6.60 -9.47 9.63
N ILE A 11 5.54 -9.42 8.81
CA ILE A 11 5.36 -10.30 7.64
C ILE A 11 6.53 -10.12 6.66
N LEU A 12 6.83 -8.89 6.26
CA LEU A 12 7.89 -8.62 5.30
C LEU A 12 9.27 -9.01 5.83
N SER A 13 9.47 -8.94 7.14
CA SER A 13 10.71 -9.41 7.77
C SER A 13 10.83 -10.93 7.77
N SER A 14 9.74 -11.67 7.95
CA SER A 14 9.78 -13.15 7.93
C SER A 14 10.05 -13.70 6.53
N ILE A 15 9.60 -13.01 5.48
CA ILE A 15 9.82 -13.41 4.08
C ILE A 15 11.02 -12.73 3.42
N TYR A 16 11.78 -11.91 4.14
CA TYR A 16 12.83 -11.06 3.55
C TYR A 16 13.90 -11.86 2.80
N ASN A 17 14.28 -13.04 3.32
CA ASN A 17 15.28 -13.90 2.70
C ASN A 17 14.75 -14.65 1.46
N TYR A 18 13.48 -14.44 1.09
CA TYR A 18 12.81 -15.06 -0.06
C TYR A 18 12.39 -13.96 -1.05
N PRO A 19 13.32 -13.40 -1.83
CA PRO A 19 13.06 -12.23 -2.68
C PRO A 19 11.97 -12.47 -3.73
N LYS A 20 11.81 -13.72 -4.20
CA LYS A 20 10.74 -14.09 -5.12
C LYS A 20 9.34 -13.86 -4.51
N VAL A 21 9.15 -14.20 -3.25
CA VAL A 21 7.87 -14.03 -2.55
C VAL A 21 7.52 -12.55 -2.41
N LEU A 22 8.51 -11.73 -2.06
CA LEU A 22 8.33 -10.28 -1.94
C LEU A 22 7.95 -9.65 -3.30
N ILE A 23 8.63 -10.04 -4.37
CA ILE A 23 8.36 -9.55 -5.73
C ILE A 23 6.93 -9.93 -6.17
N GLU A 24 6.51 -11.17 -5.94
CA GLU A 24 5.16 -11.61 -6.30
C GLU A 24 4.09 -10.90 -5.46
N LEU A 25 4.35 -10.68 -4.17
CA LEU A 25 3.45 -9.90 -3.31
C LEU A 25 3.30 -8.46 -3.82
N GLU A 26 4.40 -7.78 -4.17
CA GLU A 26 4.36 -6.43 -4.74
C GLU A 26 3.64 -6.40 -6.10
N LYS A 27 3.82 -7.42 -6.95
CA LYS A 27 3.08 -7.52 -8.22
C LYS A 27 1.58 -7.65 -8.00
N LYS A 28 1.16 -8.46 -7.03
CA LYS A 28 -0.28 -8.63 -6.70
C LYS A 28 -0.90 -7.37 -6.10
N LEU A 29 -0.10 -6.56 -5.41
CA LEU A 29 -0.53 -5.29 -4.84
C LEU A 29 -0.33 -4.10 -5.78
N LYS A 30 0.26 -4.30 -6.96
CA LYS A 30 0.59 -3.21 -7.89
C LYS A 30 -0.67 -2.45 -8.27
N HIS A 31 -0.64 -1.12 -8.11
CA HIS A 31 -1.76 -0.23 -8.37
C HIS A 31 -3.01 -0.46 -7.49
N PHE A 32 -2.91 -1.26 -6.42
CA PHE A 32 -4.01 -1.46 -5.49
C PHE A 32 -4.43 -0.11 -4.87
N GLN A 33 -5.67 0.28 -5.12
CA GLN A 33 -6.23 1.51 -4.57
C GLN A 33 -6.51 1.30 -3.08
N VAL A 34 -5.87 2.10 -2.24
CA VAL A 34 -6.00 2.02 -0.77
C VAL A 34 -6.96 3.07 -0.24
N HIS A 35 -7.23 4.13 -0.99
CA HIS A 35 -8.16 5.18 -0.62
C HIS A 35 -8.64 5.96 -1.84
N SER A 36 -9.87 6.47 -1.76
CA SER A 36 -10.44 7.41 -2.72
C SER A 36 -11.28 8.43 -1.98
N SER A 37 -11.09 9.71 -2.32
CA SER A 37 -11.90 10.80 -1.78
C SER A 37 -12.17 11.84 -2.84
N PHE A 38 -13.33 12.49 -2.74
CA PHE A 38 -13.68 13.61 -3.59
C PHE A 38 -13.19 14.91 -2.94
N VAL A 39 -12.51 15.73 -3.72
CA VAL A 39 -11.95 17.01 -3.27
C VAL A 39 -12.67 18.13 -4.00
N GLU A 40 -13.43 18.91 -3.23
CA GLU A 40 -14.08 20.13 -3.69
C GLU A 40 -13.31 21.35 -3.22
N PHE A 41 -13.29 22.39 -4.05
CA PHE A 41 -12.71 23.68 -3.71
C PHE A 41 -13.81 24.72 -3.58
N THR A 42 -13.62 25.65 -2.65
CA THR A 42 -14.48 26.84 -2.54
C THR A 42 -14.22 27.87 -3.64
N ILE A 43 -13.12 27.70 -4.39
CA ILE A 43 -12.68 28.57 -5.48
C ILE A 43 -13.34 28.08 -6.79
N PRO A 44 -14.22 28.86 -7.44
CA PRO A 44 -14.98 28.44 -8.62
C PRO A 44 -14.15 28.00 -9.83
N GLU A 45 -12.94 28.53 -9.96
CA GLU A 45 -12.03 28.28 -11.09
C GLU A 45 -11.29 26.94 -10.98
N ILE A 46 -11.30 26.30 -9.81
CA ILE A 46 -10.66 25.00 -9.61
C ILE A 46 -11.72 23.90 -9.74
N THR A 47 -11.56 23.07 -10.76
CA THR A 47 -12.44 21.92 -10.95
C THR A 47 -12.24 20.91 -9.81
N PRO A 48 -13.32 20.48 -9.13
CA PRO A 48 -13.26 19.38 -8.19
C PRO A 48 -12.68 18.13 -8.84
N TYR A 49 -11.99 17.30 -8.05
CA TYR A 49 -11.40 16.07 -8.57
C TYR A 49 -11.48 14.93 -7.55
N THR A 50 -11.41 13.70 -8.07
CA THR A 50 -11.26 12.51 -7.23
C THR A 50 -9.78 12.25 -6.97
N LEU A 51 -9.39 12.24 -5.71
CA LEU A 51 -8.07 11.87 -5.23
C LEU A 51 -8.04 10.35 -5.03
N ASN A 52 -7.24 9.65 -5.84
CA ASN A 52 -7.03 8.21 -5.66
C ASN A 52 -5.62 7.95 -5.14
N VAL A 53 -5.53 7.23 -4.01
CA VAL A 53 -4.28 6.80 -3.41
C VAL A 53 -4.06 5.33 -3.71
N HIS A 54 -2.88 5.00 -4.20
CA HIS A 54 -2.52 3.64 -4.56
C HIS A 54 -1.25 3.18 -3.84
N PHE A 55 -1.18 1.88 -3.58
CA PHE A 55 0.06 1.22 -3.19
C PHE A 55 1.09 1.28 -4.32
N HIS A 56 2.31 1.66 -3.95
CA HIS A 56 3.46 1.71 -4.86
C HIS A 56 4.37 0.49 -4.69
N LYS A 57 4.96 0.36 -3.49
CA LYS A 57 5.95 -0.66 -3.14
C LYS A 57 6.22 -0.68 -1.64
N PHE A 58 6.90 -1.72 -1.18
CA PHE A 58 7.49 -1.76 0.15
C PHE A 58 8.87 -1.09 0.15
N SER A 59 9.28 -0.55 1.29
CA SER A 59 10.60 0.05 1.47
C SER A 59 11.08 -0.11 2.90
N ARG A 60 12.40 -0.09 3.10
CA ARG A 60 13.02 -0.20 4.42
C ARG A 60 13.56 1.15 4.88
N SER A 61 13.28 1.50 6.12
CA SER A 61 13.82 2.72 6.71
C SER A 61 15.23 2.46 7.24
N LYS A 62 16.22 3.13 6.64
CA LYS A 62 17.60 3.14 7.17
C LYS A 62 17.68 3.83 8.54
N LYS A 63 16.77 4.76 8.85
CA LYS A 63 16.78 5.54 10.10
C LYS A 63 16.13 4.81 11.28
N TYR A 64 15.16 3.93 11.03
CA TYR A 64 14.37 3.27 12.09
C TYR A 64 14.59 1.77 12.07
N ARG A 65 15.81 1.32 12.40
CA ARG A 65 16.16 -0.10 12.60
C ARG A 65 15.71 -1.05 11.47
N ASN A 66 15.77 -0.58 10.22
CA ASN A 66 15.37 -1.36 9.05
C ASN A 66 13.90 -1.83 9.03
N ILE A 67 13.01 -1.11 9.71
CA ILE A 67 11.56 -1.33 9.66
C ILE A 67 11.05 -1.17 8.23
N TRP A 68 10.14 -2.06 7.83
CA TRP A 68 9.45 -1.96 6.56
C TRP A 68 8.27 -0.99 6.64
N TYR A 69 8.02 -0.30 5.54
CA TYR A 69 6.87 0.57 5.39
C TYR A 69 6.36 0.54 3.95
N CYS A 70 5.08 0.84 3.79
CA CYS A 70 4.45 0.99 2.49
C CYS A 70 4.74 2.37 1.91
N ARG A 71 4.93 2.44 0.59
CA ARG A 71 4.96 3.70 -0.16
C ARG A 71 3.70 3.81 -1.01
N TYR A 72 3.21 5.02 -1.13
CA TYR A 72 1.99 5.34 -1.86
C TYR A 72 2.25 6.42 -2.91
N TYR A 73 1.43 6.43 -3.94
CA TYR A 73 1.38 7.53 -4.91
C TYR A 73 -0.08 7.93 -5.14
N ILE A 74 -0.28 9.12 -5.70
CA ILE A 74 -1.56 9.70 -6.07
C ILE A 74 -1.54 10.03 -7.54
N TYR A 75 -2.67 9.81 -8.21
CA TYR A 75 -2.97 10.44 -9.49
C TYR A 75 -3.87 11.65 -9.25
N THR A 76 -3.37 12.86 -9.54
CA THR A 76 -4.22 14.07 -9.59
C THR A 76 -4.49 14.42 -11.05
N GLN A 77 -5.71 14.89 -11.34
CA GLN A 77 -6.04 15.34 -12.70
C GLN A 77 -5.36 16.69 -13.03
N PRO A 78 -4.93 16.91 -14.29
CA PRO A 78 -4.92 15.95 -15.39
C PRO A 78 -3.51 15.34 -15.57
N GLY A 79 -3.21 14.25 -14.85
CA GLY A 79 -2.11 13.34 -15.20
C GLY A 79 -0.82 13.47 -14.38
N CYS A 80 -0.80 14.25 -13.30
CA CYS A 80 0.38 14.35 -12.45
C CYS A 80 0.44 13.17 -11.46
N LEU A 81 1.47 12.33 -11.61
CA LEU A 81 1.83 11.33 -10.61
C LEU A 81 2.61 12.02 -9.49
N SER A 82 2.05 12.04 -8.29
CA SER A 82 2.73 12.56 -7.11
C SER A 82 2.95 11.47 -6.08
N PHE A 83 4.17 11.35 -5.56
CA PHE A 83 4.44 10.47 -4.42
C PHE A 83 4.10 11.22 -3.14
N ILE A 84 3.35 10.57 -2.24
CA ILE A 84 2.94 11.25 -1.01
C ILE A 84 4.14 11.35 -0.07
N ASN A 85 4.37 12.56 0.46
CA ASN A 85 5.44 12.88 1.39
C ASN A 85 4.92 12.89 2.84
N LYS A 86 5.79 12.45 3.77
CA LYS A 86 5.61 11.99 5.17
C LYS A 86 4.58 12.66 6.11
N ASP A 87 3.96 13.77 5.73
CA ASP A 87 3.17 14.63 6.63
C ASP A 87 1.66 14.30 6.64
N LEU A 88 1.22 13.32 5.84
CA LEU A 88 -0.13 12.76 5.89
C LEU A 88 -0.17 11.52 6.79
N ASP A 89 -1.21 11.39 7.62
CA ASP A 89 -1.39 10.22 8.48
C ASP A 89 -1.83 8.99 7.65
N TYR A 90 -0.85 8.17 7.26
CA TYR A 90 -1.03 6.97 6.42
C TYR A 90 -1.50 5.72 7.18
N SER A 91 -1.74 5.87 8.48
CA SER A 91 -2.16 4.81 9.40
C SER A 91 -3.25 3.90 8.83
N HIS A 92 -4.26 4.51 8.20
CA HIS A 92 -5.41 3.82 7.63
C HIS A 92 -5.10 3.11 6.30
N PHE A 93 -4.15 3.61 5.50
CA PHE A 93 -3.79 2.95 4.24
C PHE A 93 -3.01 1.65 4.49
N ASP A 94 -2.20 1.61 5.53
CA ASP A 94 -1.49 0.39 5.96
C ASP A 94 -2.48 -0.71 6.37
N GLU A 95 -3.62 -0.35 6.96
CA GLU A 95 -4.67 -1.32 7.30
C GLU A 95 -5.29 -1.94 6.03
N THR A 96 -5.63 -1.14 5.04
CA THR A 96 -6.16 -1.63 3.75
C THR A 96 -5.16 -2.55 3.05
N VAL A 97 -3.87 -2.20 3.05
CA VAL A 97 -2.81 -3.04 2.48
C VAL A 97 -2.66 -4.34 3.26
N TYR A 98 -2.68 -4.29 4.60
CA TYR A 98 -2.58 -5.47 5.45
C TYR A 98 -3.70 -6.47 5.17
N ASN A 99 -4.95 -6.00 5.16
CA ASN A 99 -6.11 -6.84 4.85
C ASN A 99 -5.96 -7.49 3.47
N ARG A 100 -5.50 -6.73 2.48
CA ARG A 100 -5.26 -7.27 1.13
C ARG A 100 -4.17 -8.34 1.08
N ILE A 101 -3.09 -8.19 1.87
CA ILE A 101 -2.05 -9.22 2.01
C ILE A 101 -2.66 -10.50 2.60
N CYS A 102 -3.50 -10.39 3.63
CA CYS A 102 -4.17 -11.53 4.25
C CYS A 102 -5.11 -12.25 3.26
N GLU A 103 -5.88 -11.52 2.47
CA GLU A 103 -6.74 -12.09 1.42
C GLU A 103 -5.94 -12.88 0.38
N ILE A 104 -4.82 -12.32 -0.10
CA ILE A 104 -3.93 -12.98 -1.06
C ILE A 104 -3.42 -14.30 -0.48
N ALA A 105 -2.91 -14.28 0.76
CA ALA A 105 -2.38 -15.46 1.42
C ALA A 105 -3.47 -16.52 1.64
N HIS A 106 -4.69 -16.11 2.01
CA HIS A 106 -5.81 -17.02 2.18
C HIS A 106 -6.17 -17.71 0.86
N MET A 107 -6.32 -16.94 -0.23
CA MET A 107 -6.62 -17.50 -1.56
C MET A 107 -5.56 -18.49 -2.02
N GLU A 108 -4.27 -18.17 -1.86
CA GLU A 108 -3.19 -19.10 -2.21
C GLU A 108 -3.27 -20.40 -1.40
N SER A 109 -3.54 -20.31 -0.10
CA SER A 109 -3.70 -21.49 0.76
C SER A 109 -4.87 -22.37 0.32
N VAL A 110 -6.01 -21.77 -0.06
CA VAL A 110 -7.17 -22.50 -0.58
C VAL A 110 -6.81 -23.21 -1.89
N MET A 111 -6.13 -22.51 -2.81
CA MET A 111 -5.72 -23.08 -4.10
C MET A 111 -4.74 -24.24 -3.94
N ILE A 112 -3.85 -24.20 -2.94
CA ILE A 112 -2.95 -25.32 -2.64
C ILE A 112 -3.75 -26.56 -2.23
N LYS A 113 -4.76 -26.41 -1.37
CA LYS A 113 -5.59 -27.53 -0.87
C LYS A 113 -6.46 -28.17 -1.96
N ILE A 114 -6.89 -27.39 -2.95
CA ILE A 114 -7.69 -27.93 -4.07
C ILE A 114 -6.83 -28.78 -5.02
N ASN A 115 -5.55 -28.42 -5.15
CA ASN A 115 -4.62 -29.05 -6.10
C ASN A 115 -3.72 -30.13 -5.48
N SER A 116 -3.88 -30.40 -4.18
CA SER A 116 -3.18 -31.46 -3.42
C SER A 116 -4.02 -32.71 -3.33
#